data_AF-A0A5B0R3F5-F1
#
_entry.id   AF-A0A5B0R3F5-F1
#
_cell.length_a   1.000
_cell.length_b   1.000
_cell.length_c   1.000
_cell.angle_alpha   90.00
_cell.angle_beta   90.00
_cell.angle_gamma   90.00
#
_symmetry.space_group_name_H-M   'P 1'
#
loop_
_entity.id
_entity.type
_entity.pdbx_description
1 polymer ?
#
loop_
_entity_poly.entity_id
_entity_poly.type
_entity_poly.pdbx_seq_one_letter_code
_entity_poly.pdbx_strand_id
1 'polypeptide(L)'
;MGSTKFDVIILGSGTSSQVPVISCLVAKPPSKGCECCLSTLAADGSGRKNVRRNTSAIVRFQSNQNPERPSTILIDVGKSFCEAAREHFPKHGLDRIDAVFLTHPHADAIVSS
;
A
#
# COMPACT_ATOMS: atom_id res chain seq x y z
N MET A 1 33.23 7.00 -3.30
CA MET A 1 31.86 7.08 -3.86
C MET A 1 30.91 7.31 -2.69
N GLY A 2 30.10 8.37 -2.72
CA GLY A 2 29.13 8.65 -1.65
C GLY A 2 28.07 7.56 -1.57
N SER A 3 27.54 7.33 -0.37
CA SER A 3 26.42 6.40 -0.14
C SER A 3 25.22 6.79 -1.01
N THR A 4 24.57 5.80 -1.64
CA THR A 4 23.28 6.00 -2.32
C THR A 4 22.20 6.00 -1.26
N LYS A 5 21.45 7.09 -1.14
CA LYS A 5 20.32 7.18 -0.22
C LYS A 5 19.06 6.68 -0.91
N PHE A 6 18.21 5.98 -0.17
CA PHE A 6 16.89 5.58 -0.65
C PHE A 6 15.86 5.69 0.47
N ASP A 7 14.62 5.97 0.07
CA ASP A 7 13.46 6.00 0.95
C ASP A 7 12.46 4.93 0.52
N VAL A 8 11.76 4.35 1.49
CA VAL A 8 10.72 3.35 1.25
C VAL A 8 9.40 3.85 1.80
N ILE A 9 8.37 3.88 0.96
CA ILE A 9 7.00 4.24 1.34
C ILE A 9 6.14 2.99 1.21
N ILE A 10 5.57 2.52 2.32
CA ILE A 10 4.66 1.38 2.32
C ILE A 10 3.27 1.87 1.90
N LEU A 11 2.80 1.41 0.74
CA LEU A 11 1.48 1.73 0.19
C LEU A 11 0.40 0.76 0.72
N GLY A 12 0.80 -0.48 1.03
CA GLY A 12 -0.05 -1.45 1.68
C GLY A 12 0.74 -2.59 2.31
N SER A 13 0.15 -3.21 3.33
CA SER A 13 0.76 -4.24 4.19
C SER A 13 -0.23 -5.34 4.57
N GLY A 14 -1.28 -5.50 3.77
CA GLY A 14 -2.33 -6.50 3.92
C GLY A 14 -2.14 -7.66 2.96
N THR A 15 -2.93 -8.71 3.17
CA THR A 15 -2.95 -9.88 2.28
C THR A 15 -3.65 -9.56 0.95
N SER A 16 -3.76 -10.55 0.06
CA SER A 16 -4.52 -10.43 -1.18
C SER A 16 -5.98 -10.01 -0.96
N SER A 17 -6.55 -10.35 0.19
CA SER A 17 -7.92 -10.01 0.58
C SER A 17 -8.06 -8.65 1.26
N GLN A 18 -6.95 -7.99 1.61
CA GLN A 18 -6.91 -6.75 2.39
C GLN A 18 -7.48 -6.93 3.82
N VAL A 19 -7.36 -5.89 4.65
CA VAL A 19 -8.05 -5.81 5.93
C VAL A 19 -8.78 -4.47 5.99
N PRO A 20 -10.07 -4.44 6.36
CA PRO A 20 -10.92 -5.58 6.69
C PRO A 20 -11.36 -6.37 5.44
N VAL A 21 -11.71 -7.65 5.62
CA VAL A 21 -12.46 -8.40 4.59
C VAL A 21 -13.96 -8.19 4.78
N ILE A 22 -14.69 -8.01 3.67
CA ILE A 22 -16.13 -7.69 3.69
C ILE A 22 -16.92 -8.75 4.45
N SER A 23 -16.61 -10.03 4.29
CA SER A 23 -17.29 -11.14 4.97
C SER A 23 -17.24 -11.03 6.50
N CYS A 24 -16.15 -10.50 7.07
CA CYS A 24 -16.07 -10.26 8.51
C CYS A 24 -16.93 -9.08 8.95
N LEU A 25 -17.08 -8.04 8.12
CA LEU A 25 -17.88 -6.86 8.44
C LEU A 25 -19.38 -7.14 8.44
N VAL A 26 -19.84 -8.06 7.59
CA VAL A 26 -21.27 -8.39 7.42
C VAL A 26 -21.69 -9.69 8.12
N ALA A 27 -20.78 -10.31 8.88
CA ALA A 27 -21.05 -11.56 9.59
C ALA A 27 -22.25 -11.40 10.55
N LYS A 28 -23.17 -12.38 10.52
CA LYS A 28 -24.36 -12.44 11.38
C LYS A 28 -24.31 -13.68 12.28
N PRO A 29 -25.00 -13.68 13.43
CA PRO A 29 -25.08 -14.84 14.32
C PRO A 29 -25.50 -16.13 13.58
N PRO A 30 -24.92 -17.30 13.92
CA PRO A 30 -23.96 -17.53 15.01
C PRO A 30 -22.50 -17.18 14.65
N SER A 31 -22.22 -16.77 13.41
CA SER A 31 -20.88 -16.36 12.98
C SER A 31 -20.53 -14.95 13.48
N LYS A 32 -19.23 -14.68 13.70
CA LYS A 32 -18.70 -13.37 14.08
C LYS A 32 -17.53 -13.02 13.18
N GLY A 33 -17.40 -11.75 12.82
CA GLY A 33 -16.18 -11.23 12.18
C GLY A 33 -14.96 -11.40 13.08
N CYS A 34 -13.78 -11.60 12.47
CA CYS A 34 -12.56 -11.72 13.25
C CYS A 34 -12.18 -10.39 13.93
N GLU A 35 -11.47 -10.47 15.05
CA GLU A 35 -11.05 -9.30 15.82
C GLU A 35 -10.20 -8.33 14.98
N CYS A 36 -9.31 -8.85 14.13
CA CYS A 36 -8.47 -8.03 13.26
C CYS A 36 -9.30 -7.14 12.32
N CYS A 37 -10.34 -7.69 11.67
CA CYS A 37 -11.21 -6.89 10.80
C CYS A 37 -12.08 -5.92 11.60
N LEU A 38 -12.66 -6.38 12.72
CA LEU A 38 -13.51 -5.52 13.55
C LEU A 38 -12.73 -4.37 14.21
N SER A 39 -11.43 -4.56 14.48
CA SER A 39 -10.56 -3.50 15.00
C SER A 39 -10.43 -2.30 14.07
N THR A 40 -10.74 -2.45 12.78
CA THR A 40 -10.73 -1.32 11.82
C THR A 40 -11.87 -0.34 12.03
N LEU A 41 -12.93 -0.75 12.74
CA LEU A 41 -14.16 0.01 12.96
C LEU A 41 -14.16 0.81 14.27
N ALA A 42 -13.03 0.93 14.97
CA ALA A 42 -12.96 1.65 16.23
C ALA A 42 -13.43 3.11 16.06
N ALA A 43 -14.47 3.48 16.82
CA ALA A 43 -15.19 4.75 16.64
C ALA A 43 -14.33 5.99 16.95
N ASP A 44 -13.28 5.84 17.73
CA ASP A 44 -12.30 6.89 18.08
C ASP A 44 -11.26 7.15 16.97
N GLY A 45 -11.34 6.42 15.85
CA GLY A 45 -10.41 6.52 14.73
C GLY A 45 -9.07 5.79 14.94
N SER A 46 -8.86 5.15 16.09
CA SER A 46 -7.64 4.37 16.37
C SER A 46 -7.49 3.18 15.41
N GLY A 47 -8.60 2.65 14.92
CA GLY A 47 -8.68 1.53 13.98
C GLY A 47 -8.15 1.82 12.58
N ARG A 48 -7.92 3.10 12.22
CA ARG A 48 -7.45 3.49 10.88
C ARG A 48 -6.13 2.81 10.49
N LYS A 49 -5.23 2.58 11.46
CA LYS A 49 -3.95 1.87 11.22
C LYS A 49 -4.12 0.39 10.88
N ASN A 50 -5.27 -0.19 11.21
CA ASN A 50 -5.58 -1.59 10.95
C ASN A 50 -6.25 -1.80 9.58
N VAL A 51 -6.62 -0.72 8.87
CA VAL A 51 -7.04 -0.79 7.47
C VAL A 51 -5.78 -1.01 6.62
N ARG A 52 -5.69 -2.17 5.97
CA ARG A 52 -4.51 -2.61 5.22
C ARG A 52 -4.88 -2.93 3.77
N ARG A 53 -4.31 -2.17 2.85
CA ARG A 53 -4.34 -2.38 1.40
C ARG A 53 -3.46 -3.57 0.99
N ASN A 54 -3.54 -4.02 -0.27
CA ASN A 54 -2.65 -5.05 -0.80
C ASN A 54 -1.18 -4.64 -0.63
N THR A 55 -0.31 -5.61 -0.37
CA THR A 55 1.13 -5.42 -0.30
C THR A 55 1.63 -4.64 -1.50
N SER A 56 2.21 -3.48 -1.25
CA SER A 56 2.78 -2.61 -2.28
C SER A 56 3.68 -1.57 -1.59
N ALA A 57 4.72 -1.13 -2.30
CA ALA A 57 5.64 -0.14 -1.79
C ALA A 57 6.20 0.72 -2.92
N ILE A 58 6.68 1.91 -2.58
CA ILE A 58 7.53 2.72 -3.44
C ILE A 58 8.94 2.74 -2.85
N VAL A 59 9.93 2.51 -3.71
CA VAL A 59 11.34 2.75 -3.39
C VAL A 59 11.80 3.94 -4.22
N ARG A 60 12.26 4.99 -3.53
CA ARG A 60 12.79 6.20 -4.16
C ARG A 60 14.30 6.24 -3.95
N PHE A 61 15.05 6.21 -5.04
CA PHE A 61 16.51 6.32 -5.02
C PHE A 61 16.95 7.75 -5.29
N GLN A 62 17.74 8.30 -4.38
CA GLN A 62 18.35 9.60 -4.54
C GLN A 62 19.70 9.45 -5.24
N SER A 63 19.81 9.98 -6.46
CA SER A 63 21.07 10.00 -7.18
C SER A 63 21.97 11.12 -6.66
N ASN A 64 23.21 10.79 -6.34
CA ASN A 64 24.23 11.80 -6.05
C ASN A 64 24.60 12.63 -7.30
N GLN A 65 24.31 12.12 -8.50
CA GLN A 65 24.59 12.80 -9.77
C GLN A 65 23.43 13.71 -10.20
N ASN A 66 22.20 13.38 -9.81
CA ASN A 66 21.01 14.19 -10.09
C ASN A 66 20.06 14.21 -8.88
N PRO A 67 20.35 15.04 -7.87
CA PRO A 67 19.54 15.13 -6.66
C PRO A 67 18.12 15.65 -6.90
N GLU A 68 17.89 16.41 -7.96
CA GLU A 68 16.57 16.98 -8.27
C GLU A 68 15.64 15.97 -8.94
N ARG A 69 16.18 14.84 -9.43
CA ARG A 69 15.40 13.82 -10.14
C ARG A 69 15.61 12.43 -9.51
N PRO A 70 14.95 12.15 -8.38
CA PRO A 70 14.98 10.81 -7.80
C PRO A 70 14.33 9.79 -8.73
N SER A 71 14.84 8.56 -8.72
CA SER A 71 14.24 7.42 -9.42
C SER A 71 13.20 6.77 -8.53
N THR A 72 11.96 6.66 -9.00
CA THR A 72 10.82 6.12 -8.24
C THR A 72 10.38 4.79 -8.82
N ILE A 73 10.59 3.71 -8.07
CA ILE A 73 10.18 2.36 -8.45
C ILE A 73 8.95 1.97 -7.63
N LEU A 74 7.85 1.62 -8.30
CA LEU A 74 6.68 1.02 -7.67
C LEU A 74 6.85 -0.50 -7.61
N ILE A 75 6.67 -1.09 -6.45
CA ILE A 75 6.61 -2.54 -6.24
C ILE A 75 5.15 -2.94 -6.12
N ASP A 76 4.70 -3.77 -7.05
CA ASP A 76 3.34 -4.31 -7.16
C ASP A 76 2.23 -3.25 -7.32
N VAL A 77 1.29 -3.53 -8.22
CA VAL A 77 0.15 -2.66 -8.58
C VAL A 77 -1.16 -3.43 -8.38
N GLY A 78 -1.41 -3.86 -7.14
CA GLY A 78 -2.64 -4.54 -6.76
C GLY A 78 -3.89 -3.65 -6.83
N LYS A 79 -5.06 -4.26 -6.61
CA LYS A 79 -6.39 -3.61 -6.77
C LYS A 79 -6.59 -2.37 -5.90
N SER A 80 -5.91 -2.29 -4.77
CA SER A 80 -5.95 -1.14 -3.87
C SER A 80 -4.97 -0.02 -4.21
N PHE A 81 -4.22 -0.13 -5.31
CA PHE A 81 -3.20 0.84 -5.69
C PHE A 81 -3.77 2.25 -5.86
N CYS A 82 -4.90 2.40 -6.55
CA CYS A 82 -5.53 3.70 -6.77
C CYS A 82 -5.83 4.44 -5.46
N GLU A 83 -6.31 3.73 -4.44
CA GLU A 83 -6.55 4.32 -3.11
C GLU A 83 -5.25 4.67 -2.40
N ALA A 84 -4.25 3.79 -2.47
CA ALA A 84 -2.94 4.05 -1.89
C ALA A 84 -2.27 5.27 -2.55
N ALA A 85 -2.36 5.38 -3.87
CA ALA A 85 -1.80 6.49 -4.63
C ALA A 85 -2.48 7.81 -4.25
N ARG A 86 -3.82 7.85 -4.20
CA ARG A 86 -4.57 9.04 -3.76
C ARG A 86 -4.18 9.50 -2.35
N GLU A 87 -3.92 8.57 -1.45
CA GLU A 87 -3.50 8.92 -0.10
C GLU A 87 -2.03 9.38 -0.03
N HIS A 88 -1.12 8.61 -0.61
CA HIS A 88 0.31 8.76 -0.38
C HIS A 88 0.99 9.71 -1.36
N PHE A 89 0.51 9.83 -2.59
CA PHE A 89 1.22 10.59 -3.62
C PHE A 89 1.28 12.09 -3.28
N PRO A 90 0.16 12.75 -2.93
CA PRO A 90 0.18 14.14 -2.51
C PRO A 90 0.99 14.37 -1.23
N LYS A 91 0.92 13.42 -0.28
CA LYS A 91 1.64 13.53 1.01
C LYS A 91 3.15 13.45 0.86
N HIS A 92 3.65 12.74 -0.15
CA HIS A 92 5.08 12.48 -0.36
C HIS A 92 5.64 13.15 -1.63
N GLY A 93 4.88 14.06 -2.25
CA GLY A 93 5.27 14.74 -3.48
C GLY A 93 5.64 13.76 -4.60
N LEU A 94 4.89 12.67 -4.73
CA LEU A 94 5.04 11.72 -5.83
C LEU A 94 4.18 12.19 -7.00
N ASP A 95 4.80 12.41 -8.16
CA ASP A 95 4.12 12.79 -9.40
C ASP A 95 4.51 11.87 -10.58
N ARG A 96 5.46 10.97 -10.36
CA ARG A 96 6.05 10.13 -11.40
C ARG A 96 6.48 8.77 -10.87
N ILE A 97 6.32 7.76 -11.72
CA ILE A 97 6.83 6.40 -11.52
C ILE A 97 7.75 6.10 -12.70
N ASP A 98 9.00 5.75 -12.42
CA ASP A 98 10.01 5.40 -13.43
C ASP A 98 9.85 3.98 -13.94
N ALA A 99 9.54 3.07 -13.00
CA ALA A 99 9.48 1.65 -13.25
C ALA A 99 8.48 0.99 -12.31
N VAL A 100 7.93 -0.12 -12.77
CA VAL A 100 7.10 -1.02 -11.98
C VAL A 100 7.82 -2.35 -11.87
N PHE A 101 8.03 -2.82 -10.65
CA PHE A 101 8.57 -4.12 -10.33
C PHE A 101 7.45 -5.02 -9.83
N LEU A 102 7.08 -6.01 -10.64
CA LEU A 102 6.04 -6.98 -10.31
C LEU A 102 6.70 -8.21 -9.69
N THR A 103 6.29 -8.56 -8.48
CA THR A 103 6.89 -9.67 -7.74
C THR A 103 6.38 -11.03 -8.22
N HIS A 104 5.10 -11.11 -8.59
CA HIS A 104 4.45 -12.34 -9.05
C HIS A 104 3.13 -12.05 -9.81
N PRO A 105 2.62 -12.98 -10.64
CA PRO A 105 1.45 -12.73 -11.48
C PRO A 105 0.12 -13.07 -10.77
N HIS A 106 -0.13 -12.54 -9.58
CA HIS A 106 -1.43 -12.63 -8.91
C HIS A 106 -2.15 -11.27 -8.87
N ALA A 107 -3.47 -11.30 -8.70
CA ALA A 107 -4.31 -10.11 -8.80
C ALA A 107 -3.95 -9.01 -7.77
N ASP A 108 -3.48 -9.40 -6.59
CA ASP A 108 -3.00 -8.50 -5.56
C ASP A 108 -1.65 -7.85 -5.88
N ALA A 109 -0.96 -8.30 -6.94
CA ALA A 109 0.28 -7.71 -7.44
C ALA A 109 0.13 -7.02 -8.81
N ILE A 110 -0.85 -7.39 -9.64
CA ILE A 110 -0.92 -6.92 -11.05
C ILE A 110 -2.24 -6.27 -11.48
N VAL A 111 -3.34 -6.43 -10.73
CA VAL A 111 -4.64 -5.92 -11.17
C VAL A 111 -4.86 -4.54 -10.58
N SER A 112 -4.80 -3.51 -11.42
CA SER A 112 -5.24 -2.16 -11.05
C SER A 112 -6.72 -1.98 -11.44
N SER A 113 -7.56 -1.54 -10.49
CA SER A 113 -8.98 -1.23 -10.66
C SER A 113 -9.29 0.23 -10.40
#